data_AF-A0A950P0F4-F1
#
_entry.id   AF-A0A950P0F4-F1
#
_cell.length_a   1.000
_cell.length_b   1.000
_cell.length_c   1.000
_cell.angle_alpha   90.00
_cell.angle_beta   90.00
_cell.angle_gamma   90.00
#
_symmetry.space_group_name_H-M   'P 1'
#
loop_
_entity.id
_entity.type
_entity.pdbx_description
1 polymer ?
#
loop_
_entity_poly.entity_id
_entity_poly.type
_entity_poly.pdbx_seq_one_letter_code
_entity_poly.pdbx_strand_id
1 'polypeptide(L)'
;RANAIAAGWRERTLPAGLDGELAATDTPTRRLVNESDLAAAVLWLLGDQADQVNGEILRVDGGYSITRGSRPDPSTDSRWTK
;
A
#
# COMPACT_ATOMS: atom_id res chain seq x y z
N ARG A 1 7.93 6.33 -20.90
CA ARG A 1 7.57 6.83 -19.55
C ARG A 1 8.18 5.89 -18.52
N ALA A 2 8.69 6.41 -17.41
CA ALA A 2 9.22 5.65 -16.29
C ALA A 2 8.53 6.12 -15.01
N ASN A 3 7.84 5.21 -14.34
CA ASN A 3 7.10 5.46 -13.10
C ASN A 3 7.35 4.29 -12.14
N ALA A 4 7.04 4.46 -10.86
CA ALA A 4 7.11 3.42 -9.85
C ALA A 4 5.77 3.26 -9.12
N ILE A 5 5.53 2.05 -8.60
CA ILE A 5 4.38 1.77 -7.73
C ILE A 5 4.88 1.64 -6.28
N ALA A 6 4.40 2.52 -5.42
CA ALA A 6 4.54 2.37 -3.97
C ALA A 6 3.35 1.57 -3.45
N ALA A 7 3.51 0.24 -3.44
CA ALA A 7 2.45 -0.68 -3.06
C ALA A 7 2.30 -0.79 -1.52
N GLY A 8 1.05 -0.85 -1.05
CA GLY A 8 0.74 -1.13 0.35
C GLY A 8 1.00 -2.57 0.76
N TRP A 9 0.63 -2.90 2.00
CA TRP A 9 0.75 -4.24 2.55
C TRP A 9 -0.05 -5.28 1.74
N ARG A 10 0.53 -6.47 1.56
CA ARG A 10 -0.05 -7.58 0.79
C ARG A 10 0.19 -8.87 1.54
N GLU A 11 -0.83 -9.71 1.65
CA GLU A 11 -0.82 -10.96 2.43
C GLU A 11 0.41 -11.84 2.13
N ARG A 12 0.71 -12.10 0.85
CA ARG A 12 1.84 -12.94 0.43
C ARG A 12 3.21 -12.40 0.85
N THR A 13 3.35 -11.09 1.03
CA THR A 13 4.62 -10.43 1.31
C THR A 13 4.57 -9.62 2.60
N LEU A 14 3.68 -9.97 3.52
CA LEU A 14 3.66 -9.36 4.85
C LEU A 14 4.97 -9.72 5.57
N PRO A 15 5.72 -8.73 6.09
CA PRO A 15 6.88 -9.00 6.93
C PRO A 15 6.50 -9.85 8.15
N ALA A 16 7.40 -10.74 8.56
CA ALA A 16 7.22 -11.50 9.79
C ALA A 16 7.08 -10.55 10.99
N GLY A 17 6.09 -10.80 11.85
CA GLY A 17 5.81 -9.95 13.01
C GLY A 17 4.90 -8.75 12.74
N LEU A 18 4.36 -8.61 11.52
CA LEU A 18 3.34 -7.63 11.19
C LEU A 18 1.94 -8.25 11.29
N ASP A 19 1.01 -7.55 11.95
CA ASP A 19 -0.39 -7.95 12.06
C ASP A 19 -1.17 -7.46 10.83
N GLY A 20 -1.52 -8.40 9.96
CA GLY A 20 -2.24 -8.11 8.71
C GLY A 20 -3.67 -7.61 8.93
N GLU A 21 -4.34 -8.03 10.00
CA GLU A 21 -5.70 -7.59 10.31
C GLU A 21 -5.70 -6.15 10.85
N LEU A 22 -4.75 -5.83 11.72
CA LEU A 22 -4.54 -4.46 12.18
C LEU A 22 -4.11 -3.55 11.02
N ALA A 23 -3.22 -4.02 10.15
CA ALA A 23 -2.84 -3.27 8.95
C ALA A 23 -4.02 -3.00 8.01
N ALA A 24 -4.92 -3.98 7.83
CA ALA A 24 -6.15 -3.79 7.08
C ALA A 24 -7.06 -2.75 7.76
N THR A 25 -7.24 -2.83 9.08
CA THR A 25 -8.06 -1.90 9.86
C THR A 25 -7.55 -0.46 9.79
N ASP A 26 -6.23 -0.28 9.81
CA ASP A 26 -5.55 1.02 9.69
C ASP A 26 -5.58 1.61 8.27
N THR A 27 -5.87 0.77 7.27
CA THR A 27 -5.98 1.20 5.88
C THR A 27 -7.37 1.79 5.62
N PRO A 28 -7.51 3.00 5.04
CA PRO A 28 -8.82 3.61 4.76
C PRO A 28 -9.82 2.73 4.00
N THR A 29 -9.35 1.94 3.04
CA THR A 29 -10.18 0.99 2.29
C THR A 29 -10.52 -0.29 3.07
N ARG A 30 -10.02 -0.43 4.31
CA ARG A 30 -10.21 -1.55 5.24
C ARG A 30 -9.81 -2.91 4.68
N ARG A 31 -8.80 -2.95 3.84
CA ARG A 31 -8.23 -4.19 3.30
C ARG A 31 -6.78 -4.01 2.88
N LEU A 32 -6.06 -5.11 2.84
CA LEU A 32 -4.74 -5.18 2.22
C LEU A 32 -4.86 -5.06 0.69
N VAL A 33 -3.75 -4.66 0.07
CA VAL A 33 -3.60 -4.61 -1.37
C VAL A 33 -3.46 -6.04 -1.91
N ASN A 34 -4.00 -6.30 -3.10
CA ASN A 34 -3.78 -7.54 -3.82
C ASN A 34 -3.12 -7.28 -5.18
N GLU A 35 -2.74 -8.34 -5.89
CA GLU A 35 -2.06 -8.24 -7.19
C GLU A 35 -2.93 -7.58 -8.27
N SER A 36 -4.25 -7.74 -8.20
CA SER A 36 -5.17 -7.13 -9.18
C SER A 36 -5.24 -5.61 -9.05
N ASP A 37 -5.13 -5.07 -7.83
CA ASP A 37 -5.04 -3.62 -7.59
C ASP A 37 -3.78 -3.04 -8.26
N LEU A 38 -2.64 -3.73 -8.09
CA LEU A 38 -1.37 -3.32 -8.67
C LEU A 38 -1.40 -3.44 -10.19
N ALA A 39 -1.91 -4.56 -10.71
CA ALA A 39 -2.01 -4.78 -12.16
C ALA A 39 -2.89 -3.74 -12.84
N ALA A 40 -4.01 -3.36 -12.23
CA ALA A 40 -4.88 -2.31 -12.75
C ALA A 40 -4.17 -0.94 -12.80
N ALA A 41 -3.43 -0.56 -11.74
CA ALA A 41 -2.67 0.68 -11.71
C ALA A 41 -1.52 0.68 -12.75
N VAL A 42 -0.81 -0.44 -12.90
CA VAL A 42 0.23 -0.60 -13.93
C VAL A 42 -0.38 -0.48 -15.32
N LEU A 43 -1.51 -1.14 -15.57
CA LEU A 43 -2.20 -1.06 -16.86
C LEU A 43 -2.60 0.38 -17.20
N TRP A 44 -3.11 1.13 -16.22
CA TRP A 44 -3.41 2.55 -16.40
C TRP A 44 -2.16 3.39 -16.71
N LEU A 45 -1.06 3.20 -15.97
CA LEU A 45 0.20 3.90 -16.21
C LEU A 45 0.80 3.61 -17.59
N LEU A 46 0.54 2.44 -18.15
CA LEU A 46 0.97 2.06 -19.50
C LEU A 46 0.03 2.60 -20.59
N GLY A 47 -1.22 2.89 -20.25
CA GLY A 47 -2.22 3.39 -21.19
C GLY A 47 -2.03 4.85 -21.60
N ASP A 48 -2.76 5.25 -22.64
CA ASP A 48 -2.72 6.61 -23.21
C ASP A 48 -3.28 7.67 -22.24
N GLN A 49 -4.16 7.26 -21.32
CA GLN A 49 -4.73 8.14 -20.30
C GLN A 49 -3.67 8.72 -19.34
N ALA A 50 -2.52 8.06 -19.24
CA ALA A 50 -1.41 8.47 -18.40
C ALA A 50 -0.24 9.08 -19.21
N ASP A 51 -0.46 9.57 -20.43
CA ASP A 51 0.63 10.00 -21.34
C ASP A 51 1.49 11.13 -20.76
N GLN A 52 0.91 11.99 -19.92
CA GLN A 52 1.62 13.07 -19.22
C GLN A 52 2.11 12.68 -17.81
N VAL A 53 1.97 11.41 -17.41
CA VAL A 53 2.43 10.91 -16.10
C VAL A 53 3.77 10.19 -16.28
N ASN A 54 4.85 10.88 -15.89
CA ASN A 54 6.22 10.41 -16.02
C ASN A 54 7.06 10.89 -14.84
N GLY A 55 7.90 10.01 -14.28
CA GLY A 55 8.72 10.29 -13.10
C GLY A 55 7.95 10.16 -11.78
N GLU A 56 6.74 9.63 -11.80
CA GLU A 56 5.84 9.58 -10.64
C GLU A 56 6.02 8.30 -9.81
N ILE A 57 5.80 8.40 -8.50
CA ILE A 57 5.69 7.27 -7.58
C ILE A 57 4.22 7.16 -7.15
N LEU A 58 3.45 6.39 -7.90
CA LEU A 58 2.03 6.21 -7.64
C LEU A 58 1.83 5.29 -6.43
N ARG A 59 1.18 5.81 -5.40
CA ARG A 59 0.78 5.04 -4.23
C ARG A 59 -0.43 4.17 -4.57
N VAL A 60 -0.31 2.87 -4.32
CA VAL A 60 -1.39 1.89 -4.45
C VAL A 60 -1.41 1.09 -3.15
N ASP A 61 -1.92 1.72 -2.10
CA ASP A 61 -1.82 1.25 -0.72
C ASP A 61 -3.13 1.34 0.08
N GLY A 62 -4.24 1.58 -0.61
CA GLY A 62 -5.55 1.77 0.04
C GLY A 62 -5.62 3.02 0.93
N GLY A 63 -4.64 3.92 0.83
CA GLY A 63 -4.51 5.12 1.67
C GLY A 63 -3.78 4.87 2.99
N TYR A 64 -3.13 3.73 3.18
CA TYR A 64 -2.38 3.44 4.41
C TYR A 64 -1.30 4.51 4.72
N SER A 65 -0.63 5.04 3.69
CA SER A 65 0.40 6.06 3.89
C SER A 65 -0.10 7.41 4.41
N ILE A 66 -1.40 7.70 4.35
CA ILE A 66 -1.98 8.97 4.83
C ILE A 66 -2.64 8.85 6.21
N THR A 67 -2.83 7.64 6.74
CA THR A 67 -3.42 7.44 8.07
C THR A 67 -2.39 7.46 9.19
N ARG A 68 -1.08 7.48 8.89
CA ARG A 68 -0.01 7.39 9.89
C ARG A 68 0.57 8.74 10.30
N GLY A 69 0.00 9.30 11.36
CA GLY A 69 0.58 10.39 12.16
C GLY A 69 0.69 10.12 13.67
N SER A 70 0.07 9.08 14.23
CA SER A 70 -0.04 8.96 15.71
C SER A 70 -0.20 7.55 16.32
N ARG A 71 -0.06 6.45 15.57
CA ARG A 71 -0.12 5.08 16.13
C ARG A 71 1.15 4.26 15.85
N PRO A 72 1.55 3.37 16.78
CA PRO A 72 2.68 2.45 16.56
C PRO A 72 2.47 1.52 15.36
N ASP A 73 3.56 0.93 14.85
CA ASP A 73 3.50 -0.05 13.75
C ASP A 73 2.54 -1.20 14.07
N PRO A 74 1.79 -1.71 13.08
CA PRO A 74 0.80 -2.75 13.29
C PRO A 74 1.55 -4.07 13.45
N SER A 75 2.24 -4.20 14.58
CA SER A 75 3.16 -5.27 14.86
C SER A 75 2.56 -6.22 15.89
N THR A 76 2.93 -7.49 15.79
CA THR A 76 2.60 -8.50 16.80
C THR A 76 3.58 -8.46 17.98
N ASP A 77 4.60 -7.60 17.93
CA ASP A 77 5.56 -7.38 19.00
C ASP A 77 5.06 -6.29 19.96
N SER A 78 4.71 -6.70 21.18
CA SER A 78 4.13 -5.84 22.21
C SER A 78 5.02 -4.66 22.66
N ARG A 79 6.30 -4.65 22.27
CA ARG A 79 7.19 -3.51 22.51
C ARG A 79 6.85 -2.29 21.65
N TRP A 80 6.13 -2.49 20.55
CA TRP A 80 5.76 -1.48 19.58
C TRP A 80 4.25 -1.29 19.48
N THR A 81 3.48 -1.56 20.53
CA THR A 81 2.02 -1.40 20.55
C THR A 81 1.51 -0.30 21.50
N LYS A 82 2.40 0.54 22.05
CA LYS A 82 2.06 1.67 22.95
C LYS A 82 1.98 3.01 22.25
#